data_AF-A0AAU7ZMS6-F1
#
_entry.id   AF-A0AAU7ZMS6-F1
#
_cell.length_a   1.000
_cell.length_b   1.000
_cell.length_c   1.000
_cell.angle_alpha   90.00
_cell.angle_beta   90.00
_cell.angle_gamma   90.00
#
_symmetry.space_group_name_H-M   'P 1'
#
loop_
_entity.id
_entity.type
_entity.pdbx_description
1 polymer ?
#
loop_
_entity_poly.entity_id
_entity_poly.type
_entity_poly.pdbx_seq_one_letter_code
_entity_poly.pdbx_strand_id
1 'polypeptide(L)'
;MLLASAATIVLAQSAYAHRGGSALRAPVSQVRPAPGPGPSPAAPKNNQEHLAQWMDRHSNLPPAEQQRALENEPGFRDLPPTTQQRMRDRLTQLNNMSPEQRRRILDRTEAMERLTPPQRQQVRGAMQQLGGLPEDRRRLVARAFRDLREMPQPQRQAILNSDRFRGQFSDQERNTLSSLLAVEPYLPVQRPNDGPSYGK
;
A
#
# COMPACT_ATOMS: atom_id res chain seq x y z
N MET A 1 6.35 -6.90 16.63
CA MET A 1 4.93 -6.74 16.26
C MET A 1 4.78 -7.10 14.79
N LEU A 2 4.53 -8.38 14.49
CA LEU A 2 3.96 -8.77 13.20
C LEU A 2 2.59 -8.09 13.12
N LEU A 3 2.51 -6.92 12.50
CA LEU A 3 1.27 -6.18 12.47
C LEU A 3 0.85 -5.83 11.06
N ALA A 4 -0.22 -6.52 10.67
CA ALA A 4 -1.43 -5.85 10.23
C ALA A 4 -1.25 -4.85 9.08
N SER A 5 -0.63 -5.29 7.99
CA SER A 5 -0.98 -4.76 6.67
C SER A 5 -2.11 -5.58 6.06
N ALA A 6 -3.20 -5.80 6.82
CA ALA A 6 -4.48 -6.04 6.18
C ALA A 6 -4.83 -4.74 5.48
N ALA A 7 -4.80 -4.72 4.15
CA ALA A 7 -5.31 -3.62 3.35
C ALA A 7 -6.83 -3.56 3.56
N THR A 8 -7.26 -2.96 4.67
CA THR A 8 -8.66 -2.67 4.92
C THR A 8 -9.07 -1.58 3.95
N ILE A 9 -9.90 -1.93 2.98
CA ILE A 9 -10.71 -0.99 2.22
C ILE A 9 -11.66 -0.34 3.24
N VAL A 10 -11.37 0.90 3.62
CA VAL A 10 -12.29 1.71 4.40
C VAL A 10 -13.01 2.62 3.42
N LEU A 11 -14.32 2.47 3.37
CA LEU A 11 -15.24 3.30 2.61
C LEU A 11 -15.19 4.73 3.16
N ALA A 12 -15.01 5.68 2.24
CA ALA A 12 -15.10 7.10 2.52
C ALA A 12 -16.52 7.48 2.95
N GLN A 13 -16.63 8.44 3.87
CA GLN A 13 -17.81 9.28 3.96
C GLN A 13 -17.39 10.73 3.93
N SER A 14 -17.84 11.40 2.86
CA SER A 14 -17.79 12.83 2.66
C SER A 14 -18.91 13.49 3.45
N ALA A 15 -18.65 14.64 4.07
CA ALA A 15 -19.70 15.57 4.47
C ALA A 15 -19.25 17.01 4.17
N TYR A 16 -19.97 17.63 3.24
CA TYR A 16 -19.97 19.07 3.01
C TYR A 16 -20.81 19.77 4.08
N ALA A 17 -20.38 20.96 4.52
CA ALA A 17 -21.30 22.02 4.95
C ALA A 17 -20.62 23.40 4.87
N HIS A 18 -21.31 24.33 4.22
CA HIS A 18 -21.01 25.77 4.10
C HIS A 18 -21.42 26.56 5.36
N ARG A 19 -20.85 27.77 5.52
CA ARG A 19 -21.53 29.09 5.74
C ARG A 19 -20.68 30.04 6.62
N GLY A 20 -20.22 31.17 6.07
CA GLY A 20 -20.57 32.55 6.51
C GLY A 20 -19.68 33.04 7.67
N GLY A 21 -19.17 34.26 7.82
CA GLY A 21 -19.32 35.56 7.17
C GLY A 21 -18.93 36.62 8.21
N SER A 22 -17.95 37.47 7.87
CA SER A 22 -17.66 38.82 8.40
C SER A 22 -16.92 39.06 9.74
N ALA A 23 -15.69 39.61 9.55
CA ALA A 23 -15.07 40.81 10.15
C ALA A 23 -14.84 40.93 11.67
N LEU A 24 -13.56 41.10 12.07
CA LEU A 24 -13.00 42.37 12.61
C LEU A 24 -11.56 42.18 13.16
N ARG A 25 -10.67 43.07 12.69
CA ARG A 25 -9.62 43.80 13.46
C ARG A 25 -8.44 43.01 14.07
N ALA A 26 -7.26 43.32 13.51
CA ALA A 26 -5.94 42.93 14.02
C ALA A 26 -5.54 43.64 15.33
N PRO A 27 -4.66 43.02 16.12
CA PRO A 27 -3.47 43.75 16.55
C PRO A 27 -2.16 42.97 16.29
N VAL A 28 -1.16 43.73 15.86
CA VAL A 28 0.26 43.37 15.70
C VAL A 28 0.84 42.71 16.96
N SER A 29 1.42 41.52 16.80
CA SER A 29 2.23 40.84 17.82
C SER A 29 3.61 40.52 17.26
N GLN A 30 4.60 40.86 18.08
CA GLN A 30 6.03 40.90 17.80
C GLN A 30 6.61 39.53 17.39
N VAL A 31 7.44 39.54 16.34
CA VAL A 31 8.19 38.37 15.87
C VAL A 31 9.34 38.10 16.85
N ARG A 32 9.23 37.02 17.65
CA ARG A 32 10.37 36.41 18.34
C ARG A 32 10.96 35.33 17.43
N PRO A 33 12.27 35.27 17.18
CA PRO A 33 12.87 34.20 16.40
C PRO A 33 12.78 32.88 17.17
N ALA A 34 12.21 31.86 16.53
CA ALA A 34 12.13 30.50 17.08
C ALA A 34 13.51 29.83 17.11
N PRO A 35 13.84 29.04 18.15
CA PRO A 35 15.06 28.24 18.17
C PRO A 35 14.98 27.16 17.08
N GLY A 36 16.08 26.97 16.36
CA GLY A 36 16.18 26.01 15.24
C GLY A 36 15.91 24.56 15.67
N PRO A 37 15.57 23.68 14.71
CA PRO A 37 15.28 22.29 15.00
C PRO A 37 16.56 21.59 15.47
N GLY A 38 16.61 21.26 16.76
CA GLY A 38 17.62 20.36 17.31
C GLY A 38 17.53 18.97 16.64
N PRO A 39 18.62 18.18 16.69
CA PRO A 39 18.63 16.84 16.14
C PRO A 39 17.52 16.02 16.82
N SER A 40 16.57 15.54 16.00
CA SER A 40 15.47 14.71 16.49
C SER A 40 16.06 13.46 17.17
N PRO A 41 15.62 13.09 18.39
CA PRO A 41 16.08 11.87 19.04
C PRO A 41 15.72 10.70 18.12
N ALA A 42 16.72 9.88 17.81
CA ALA A 42 16.56 8.68 17.00
C ALA A 42 15.38 7.86 17.55
N ALA A 43 14.34 7.72 16.74
CA ALA A 43 13.19 6.90 17.08
C ALA A 43 13.68 5.49 17.48
N PRO A 44 13.09 4.88 18.52
CA PRO A 44 13.51 3.56 18.97
C PRO A 44 13.44 2.60 17.78
N LYS A 45 14.55 1.89 17.52
CA LYS A 45 14.62 0.81 16.54
C LYS A 45 13.68 -0.30 17.03
N ASN A 46 12.41 -0.18 16.69
CA ASN A 46 11.41 -1.19 16.94
C ASN A 46 11.88 -2.40 16.15
N ASN A 47 12.36 -3.43 16.84
CA ASN A 47 12.80 -4.70 16.26
C ASN A 47 11.56 -5.46 15.79
N GLN A 48 10.79 -4.85 14.88
CA GLN A 48 9.61 -5.42 14.25
C GLN A 48 10.11 -6.33 13.15
N GLU A 49 9.99 -7.63 13.41
CA GLU A 49 10.18 -8.62 12.37
C GLU A 49 9.16 -8.41 11.24
N HIS A 50 9.67 -8.30 10.02
CA HIS A 50 8.87 -8.23 8.81
C HIS A 50 8.31 -9.61 8.43
N LEU A 51 7.13 -9.65 7.80
CA LEU A 51 6.47 -10.91 7.43
C LEU A 51 7.37 -11.84 6.58
N ALA A 52 8.16 -11.26 5.67
CA ALA A 52 9.08 -12.03 4.84
C ALA A 52 10.18 -12.72 5.68
N GLN A 53 10.69 -12.04 6.70
CA GLN A 53 11.72 -12.57 7.60
C GLN A 53 11.13 -13.64 8.52
N TRP A 54 9.90 -13.45 9.00
CA TRP A 54 9.18 -14.45 9.79
C TRP A 54 8.95 -15.74 9.00
N MET A 55 8.46 -15.61 7.76
CA MET A 55 8.24 -16.77 6.89
C MET A 55 9.52 -17.53 6.58
N ASP A 56 10.64 -16.81 6.38
CA ASP A 56 11.94 -17.42 6.12
C ASP A 56 12.43 -18.24 7.33
N ARG A 57 12.37 -17.64 8.53
CA ARG A 57 12.77 -18.28 9.79
C ARG A 57 11.96 -19.52 10.16
N HIS A 58 10.68 -19.53 9.79
CA HIS A 58 9.75 -20.63 10.10
C HIS A 58 9.49 -21.56 8.90
N SER A 59 10.23 -21.39 7.81
CA SER A 59 10.04 -22.16 6.56
C SER A 59 10.28 -23.66 6.71
N ASN A 60 11.09 -24.05 7.69
CA ASN A 60 11.39 -25.44 8.04
C ASN A 60 10.32 -26.11 8.92
N LEU A 61 9.37 -25.36 9.46
CA LEU A 61 8.30 -25.89 10.30
C LEU A 61 7.12 -26.39 9.44
N PRO A 62 6.48 -27.51 9.82
CA PRO A 62 5.19 -27.92 9.25
C PRO A 62 4.11 -26.83 9.43
N PRO A 63 3.09 -26.74 8.55
CA PRO A 63 2.07 -25.68 8.62
C PRO A 63 1.37 -25.55 9.98
N ALA A 64 1.09 -26.67 10.66
CA ALA A 64 0.48 -26.65 11.99
C ALA A 64 1.41 -26.05 13.05
N GLU A 65 2.72 -26.28 12.94
CA GLU A 65 3.72 -25.70 13.85
C GLU A 65 3.95 -24.22 13.56
N GLN A 66 3.92 -23.80 12.29
CA GLN A 66 3.93 -22.37 11.93
C GLN A 66 2.74 -21.62 12.51
N GLN A 67 1.54 -22.22 12.50
CA GLN A 67 0.37 -21.60 13.11
C GLN A 67 0.51 -21.46 14.62
N ARG A 68 1.09 -22.46 15.31
CA ARG A 68 1.41 -22.36 16.74
C ARG A 68 2.48 -21.29 17.00
N ALA A 69 3.50 -21.20 16.15
CA ALA A 69 4.51 -20.15 16.25
C ALA A 69 3.87 -18.76 16.13
N LEU A 70 2.98 -18.55 15.16
CA LEU A 70 2.22 -17.31 14.99
C LEU A 70 1.39 -16.96 16.23
N GLU A 71 0.75 -17.96 16.86
CA GLU A 71 -0.08 -17.76 18.06
C GLU A 71 0.73 -17.44 19.32
N ASN A 72 2.02 -17.78 19.31
CA ASN A 72 2.96 -17.49 20.38
C ASN A 72 3.74 -16.18 20.14
N GLU A 73 3.51 -15.50 19.02
CA GLU A 73 4.14 -14.21 18.73
C GLU A 73 3.77 -13.15 19.78
N PRO A 74 4.74 -12.33 20.23
CA PRO A 74 4.47 -11.23 21.15
C PRO A 74 3.40 -10.27 20.60
N GLY A 75 2.34 -10.07 21.39
CA GLY A 75 1.23 -9.19 21.05
C GLY A 75 0.12 -9.83 20.21
N PHE A 76 0.27 -11.08 19.74
CA PHE A 76 -0.79 -11.75 18.96
C PHE A 76 -2.09 -11.90 19.76
N ARG A 77 -1.98 -12.29 21.03
CA ARG A 77 -3.12 -12.48 21.94
C ARG A 77 -3.84 -11.18 22.31
N ASP A 78 -3.15 -10.05 22.20
CA ASP A 78 -3.70 -8.72 22.48
C ASP A 78 -4.51 -8.17 21.29
N LEU A 79 -4.42 -8.81 20.12
CA LEU A 79 -5.17 -8.40 18.93
C LEU A 79 -6.65 -8.76 19.05
N PRO A 80 -7.56 -7.98 18.44
CA PRO A 80 -8.97 -8.35 18.31
C PRO A 80 -9.11 -9.75 17.67
N PRO A 81 -10.08 -10.58 18.10
CA PRO A 81 -10.25 -11.95 17.58
C PRO A 81 -10.35 -12.03 16.05
N THR A 82 -11.00 -11.05 15.43
CA THR A 82 -11.10 -10.93 13.97
C THR A 82 -9.75 -10.69 13.29
N THR A 83 -8.86 -9.92 13.92
CA THR A 83 -7.50 -9.71 13.43
C THR A 83 -6.66 -10.97 13.58
N GLN A 84 -6.75 -11.65 14.73
CA GLN A 84 -6.07 -12.93 14.95
C GLN A 84 -6.46 -13.95 13.87
N GLN A 85 -7.76 -14.09 13.59
CA GLN A 85 -8.26 -14.99 12.56
C GLN A 85 -7.72 -14.62 11.17
N ARG A 86 -7.74 -13.34 10.80
CA ARG A 86 -7.18 -12.88 9.52
C ARG A 86 -5.70 -13.23 9.37
N MET A 87 -4.92 -13.17 10.45
CA MET A 87 -3.50 -13.54 10.42
C MET A 87 -3.31 -15.04 10.23
N ARG A 88 -4.12 -15.89 10.90
CA ARG A 88 -4.15 -17.33 10.67
C ARG A 88 -4.51 -17.68 9.24
N ASP A 89 -5.61 -17.11 8.73
CA ASP A 89 -6.09 -17.34 7.36
C ASP A 89 -5.03 -16.93 6.34
N ARG A 90 -4.36 -15.79 6.58
CA ARG A 90 -3.27 -15.31 5.72
C ARG A 90 -2.07 -16.26 5.72
N LEU A 91 -1.67 -16.77 6.87
CA LEU A 91 -0.59 -17.75 6.97
C LEU A 91 -0.94 -19.03 6.21
N THR A 92 -2.13 -19.57 6.43
CA THR A 92 -2.64 -20.74 5.69
C THR A 92 -2.63 -20.49 4.19
N GLN A 93 -3.09 -19.31 3.74
CA GLN A 93 -3.09 -18.93 2.34
C GLN A 93 -1.66 -18.92 1.76
N LEU A 94 -0.69 -18.32 2.48
CA LEU A 94 0.71 -18.29 2.04
C LEU A 94 1.32 -19.68 1.96
N ASN A 95 1.01 -20.57 2.91
CA ASN A 95 1.49 -21.94 2.92
C ASN A 95 0.97 -22.77 1.74
N ASN A 96 -0.25 -22.49 1.30
CA ASN A 96 -0.86 -23.17 0.15
C ASN A 96 -0.43 -22.60 -1.22
N MET A 97 0.33 -21.51 -1.26
CA MET A 97 0.86 -20.95 -2.52
C MET A 97 2.10 -21.71 -3.00
N SER A 98 2.33 -21.71 -4.31
CA SER A 98 3.63 -22.07 -4.88
C SER A 98 4.74 -21.15 -4.34
N PRO A 99 6.00 -21.61 -4.27
CA PRO A 99 7.13 -20.81 -3.78
C PRO A 99 7.24 -19.45 -4.49
N GLU A 100 7.04 -19.41 -5.81
CA GLU A 100 7.16 -18.19 -6.60
C GLU A 100 6.03 -17.21 -6.30
N GLN A 101 4.80 -17.70 -6.16
CA GLN A 101 3.65 -16.87 -5.79
C GLN A 101 3.82 -16.31 -4.37
N ARG A 102 4.20 -17.17 -3.42
CA ARG A 102 4.48 -16.77 -2.04
C ARG A 102 5.54 -15.68 -2.01
N ARG A 103 6.65 -15.88 -2.72
CA ARG A 103 7.76 -14.91 -2.78
C ARG A 103 7.30 -13.55 -3.29
N ARG A 104 6.54 -13.52 -4.39
CA ARG A 104 5.97 -12.27 -4.94
C ARG A 104 5.08 -11.54 -3.93
N ILE A 105 4.27 -12.28 -3.18
CA ILE A 105 3.40 -11.69 -2.15
C ILE A 105 4.23 -11.12 -0.99
N LEU A 106 5.24 -11.85 -0.53
CA LEU A 106 6.12 -11.40 0.55
C LEU A 106 6.93 -10.16 0.15
N ASP A 107 7.55 -10.16 -1.02
CA ASP A 107 8.31 -9.00 -1.53
C ASP A 107 7.41 -7.76 -1.70
N ARG A 108 6.15 -7.96 -2.11
CA ARG A 108 5.15 -6.88 -2.19
C ARG A 108 4.79 -6.33 -0.82
N THR A 109 4.53 -7.21 0.15
CA THR A 109 4.19 -6.78 1.52
C THR A 109 5.34 -5.97 2.10
N GLU A 110 6.57 -6.45 1.94
CA GLU A 110 7.79 -5.75 2.35
C GLU A 110 7.91 -4.36 1.70
N ALA A 111 7.72 -4.26 0.38
CA ALA A 111 7.76 -2.98 -0.32
C ALA A 111 6.70 -2.00 0.18
N MET A 112 5.49 -2.48 0.47
CA MET A 112 4.42 -1.66 1.04
C MET A 112 4.73 -1.21 2.48
N GLU A 113 5.37 -2.05 3.29
CA GLU A 113 5.73 -1.73 4.68
C GLU A 113 6.80 -0.63 4.76
N ARG A 114 7.68 -0.54 3.76
CA ARG A 114 8.69 0.52 3.65
C ARG A 114 8.12 1.89 3.28
N LEU A 115 6.88 1.95 2.80
CA LEU A 115 6.23 3.21 2.44
C LEU A 115 5.74 3.96 3.69
N THR A 116 5.87 5.29 3.64
CA THR A 116 5.26 6.16 4.64
C THR A 116 3.72 6.01 4.64
N PRO A 117 3.02 6.29 5.75
CA PRO A 117 1.56 6.20 5.78
C PRO A 117 0.84 6.97 4.65
N PRO A 118 1.24 8.21 4.29
CA PRO A 118 0.67 8.92 3.15
C PRO A 118 0.90 8.21 1.81
N GLN A 119 2.11 7.70 1.56
CA GLN A 119 2.40 6.93 0.34
C GLN A 119 1.54 5.66 0.26
N ARG A 120 1.38 4.94 1.38
CA ARG A 120 0.48 3.77 1.44
C ARG A 120 -0.98 4.14 1.15
N GLN A 121 -1.43 5.33 1.54
CA GLN A 121 -2.77 5.83 1.21
C GLN A 121 -2.90 6.16 -0.27
N GLN A 122 -1.90 6.81 -0.87
CA GLN A 122 -1.88 7.12 -2.30
C GLN A 122 -1.98 5.85 -3.16
N VAL A 123 -1.17 4.82 -2.84
CA VAL A 123 -1.20 3.54 -3.54
C VAL A 123 -2.56 2.84 -3.40
N ARG A 124 -3.13 2.87 -2.19
CA ARG A 124 -4.48 2.32 -1.94
C ARG A 124 -5.56 3.06 -2.73
N GLY A 125 -5.50 4.39 -2.76
CA GLY A 125 -6.41 5.21 -3.54
C GLY A 125 -6.30 4.93 -5.03
N ALA A 126 -5.09 4.82 -5.57
CA ALA A 126 -4.85 4.48 -6.96
C ALA A 126 -5.40 3.08 -7.33
N MET A 127 -5.24 2.08 -6.44
CA MET A 127 -5.84 0.76 -6.64
C MET A 127 -7.37 0.80 -6.66
N GLN A 128 -7.98 1.58 -5.77
CA GLN A 128 -9.44 1.77 -5.76
C GLN A 128 -9.92 2.49 -7.03
N GLN A 129 -9.21 3.53 -7.46
CA GLN A 129 -9.51 4.26 -8.70
C GLN A 129 -9.45 3.34 -9.90
N LEU A 130 -8.39 2.53 -10.03
CA LEU A 130 -8.24 1.55 -11.11
C LEU A 130 -9.39 0.51 -11.10
N GLY A 131 -9.78 0.03 -9.92
CA GLY A 131 -10.89 -0.91 -9.76
C GLY A 131 -12.26 -0.31 -10.14
N GLY A 132 -12.44 0.98 -9.91
CA GLY A 132 -13.67 1.73 -10.23
C GLY A 132 -13.80 2.17 -11.69
N LEU A 133 -12.76 2.00 -12.52
CA LEU A 133 -12.84 2.36 -13.94
C LEU A 133 -13.77 1.40 -14.71
N PRO A 134 -14.49 1.90 -15.74
CA PRO A 134 -15.15 1.06 -16.73
C PRO A 134 -14.17 0.04 -17.32
N GLU A 135 -14.65 -1.16 -17.65
CA GLU A 135 -13.78 -2.29 -17.98
C GLU A 135 -12.78 -1.98 -19.12
N ASP A 136 -13.24 -1.33 -20.19
CA ASP A 136 -12.37 -0.98 -21.31
C ASP A 136 -11.28 0.03 -20.93
N ARG A 137 -11.61 1.03 -20.10
CA ARG A 137 -10.63 1.97 -19.56
C ARG A 137 -9.67 1.29 -18.60
N ARG A 138 -10.18 0.42 -17.72
CA ARG A 138 -9.34 -0.39 -16.82
C ARG A 138 -8.33 -1.23 -17.61
N ARG A 139 -8.75 -1.87 -18.70
CA ARG A 139 -7.87 -2.65 -19.61
C ARG A 139 -6.83 -1.78 -20.31
N LEU A 140 -7.15 -0.54 -20.66
CA LEU A 140 -6.20 0.41 -21.26
C LEU A 140 -5.16 0.88 -20.23
N VAL A 141 -5.60 1.31 -19.05
CA VAL A 141 -4.69 1.73 -17.95
C VAL A 141 -3.81 0.57 -17.51
N ALA A 142 -4.36 -0.64 -17.41
CA ALA A 142 -3.59 -1.85 -17.10
C ALA A 142 -2.49 -2.15 -18.13
N ARG A 143 -2.77 -1.93 -19.42
CA ARG A 143 -1.77 -2.07 -20.50
C ARG A 143 -0.65 -1.03 -20.33
N ALA A 144 -1.02 0.24 -20.21
CA ALA A 144 -0.04 1.31 -20.02
C ALA A 144 0.85 1.10 -18.79
N PHE A 145 0.30 0.62 -17.68
CA PHE A 145 1.08 0.25 -16.51
C PHE A 145 2.14 -0.81 -16.82
N ARG A 146 1.76 -1.87 -17.57
CA ARG A 146 2.71 -2.93 -17.95
C ARG A 146 3.81 -2.42 -18.86
N ASP A 147 3.49 -1.54 -19.79
CA ASP A 147 4.48 -0.97 -20.70
C ASP A 147 5.45 -0.06 -19.92
N LEU A 148 4.93 0.78 -19.03
CA LEU A 148 5.73 1.71 -18.23
C LEU A 148 6.64 1.00 -17.23
N ARG A 149 6.17 -0.06 -16.58
CA ARG A 149 6.96 -0.74 -15.53
C ARG A 149 8.22 -1.43 -16.07
N GLU A 150 8.27 -1.72 -17.36
CA GLU A 150 9.43 -2.30 -18.06
C GLU A 150 10.49 -1.25 -18.41
N MET A 151 10.14 0.03 -18.34
CA MET A 151 11.05 1.14 -18.62
C MET A 151 11.83 1.55 -17.36
N PRO A 152 13.01 2.20 -17.47
CA PRO A 152 13.67 2.87 -16.35
C PRO A 152 12.85 4.04 -15.78
N GLN A 153 12.98 4.30 -14.48
CA GLN A 153 12.19 5.33 -13.77
C GLN A 153 12.19 6.72 -14.45
N PRO A 154 13.33 7.29 -14.93
CA PRO A 154 13.32 8.60 -15.58
C PRO A 154 12.50 8.59 -16.88
N GLN A 155 12.57 7.49 -17.64
CA GLN A 155 11.83 7.34 -18.89
C GLN A 155 10.32 7.24 -18.63
N ARG A 156 9.90 6.56 -17.55
CA ARG A 156 8.48 6.50 -17.16
C ARG A 156 7.89 7.89 -16.94
N GLN A 157 8.61 8.74 -16.20
CA GLN A 157 8.16 10.10 -15.90
C GLN A 157 8.07 10.95 -17.18
N ALA A 158 9.02 10.79 -18.11
CA ALA A 158 8.96 11.46 -19.41
C ALA A 158 7.73 11.04 -20.22
N ILE A 159 7.43 9.73 -20.28
CA ILE A 159 6.24 9.23 -20.99
C ILE A 159 4.95 9.72 -20.34
N LEU A 160 4.81 9.61 -19.02
CA LEU A 160 3.63 10.09 -18.28
C LEU A 160 3.34 11.58 -18.50
N ASN A 161 4.39 12.37 -18.74
CA ASN A 161 4.30 13.81 -18.99
C ASN A 161 4.19 14.19 -20.48
N SER A 162 4.38 13.26 -21.41
CA SER A 162 4.34 13.55 -22.86
C SER A 162 2.93 13.91 -23.35
N ASP A 163 2.83 14.83 -24.32
CA ASP A 163 1.55 15.30 -24.87
C ASP A 163 0.71 14.16 -25.45
N ARG A 164 1.35 13.18 -26.08
CA ARG A 164 0.69 11.96 -26.55
C ARG A 164 -0.02 11.23 -25.41
N PHE A 165 0.65 11.09 -24.26
CA PHE A 165 0.08 10.41 -23.10
C PHE A 165 -1.04 11.24 -22.46
N ARG A 166 -0.91 12.58 -22.43
CA ARG A 166 -1.98 13.49 -21.96
C ARG A 166 -3.21 13.47 -22.86
N GLY A 167 -3.04 13.25 -24.17
CA GLY A 167 -4.14 13.11 -25.11
C GLY A 167 -4.91 11.78 -24.97
N GLN A 168 -4.27 10.74 -24.45
CA GLN A 168 -4.87 9.40 -24.34
C GLN A 168 -5.45 9.10 -22.94
N PHE A 169 -4.82 9.64 -21.89
CA PHE A 169 -5.15 9.37 -20.49
C PHE A 169 -5.51 10.65 -19.75
N SER A 170 -6.60 10.59 -18.99
CA SER A 170 -7.00 11.71 -18.12
C SER A 170 -5.97 11.95 -17.01
N ASP A 171 -5.98 13.13 -16.42
CA ASP A 171 -5.10 13.45 -15.28
C ASP A 171 -5.27 12.45 -14.12
N GLN A 172 -6.49 11.99 -13.87
CA GLN A 172 -6.76 10.97 -12.87
C GLN A 172 -6.13 9.61 -13.22
N GLU A 173 -6.22 9.17 -14.48
CA GLU A 173 -5.61 7.91 -14.93
C GLU A 173 -4.08 7.99 -14.89
N ARG A 174 -3.49 9.14 -15.26
CA ARG A 174 -2.04 9.38 -15.18
C ARG A 174 -1.55 9.39 -13.74
N ASN A 175 -2.28 10.04 -12.84
CA ASN A 175 -1.98 10.03 -11.39
C ASN A 175 -2.10 8.62 -10.80
N THR A 176 -3.10 7.84 -11.25
CA THR A 176 -3.25 6.43 -10.89
C THR A 176 -2.00 5.64 -11.29
N LEU A 177 -1.56 5.77 -12.55
CA LEU A 177 -0.35 5.11 -13.05
C LEU A 177 0.91 5.51 -12.28
N SER A 178 1.10 6.82 -12.05
CA SER A 178 2.25 7.35 -11.29
C SER A 178 2.31 6.76 -9.88
N SER A 179 1.18 6.75 -9.18
CA SER A 179 1.08 6.23 -7.81
C SER A 179 1.34 4.72 -7.72
N LEU A 180 0.87 3.95 -8.71
CA LEU A 180 1.10 2.50 -8.77
C LEU A 180 2.55 2.15 -9.11
N LEU A 181 3.23 2.98 -9.92
CA LEU A 181 4.63 2.80 -10.30
C LEU A 181 5.62 3.21 -9.21
N ALA A 182 5.15 3.84 -8.13
CA ALA A 182 5.99 4.30 -7.01
C ALA A 182 6.46 3.16 -6.08
N VAL A 183 5.91 1.94 -6.21
CA VAL A 183 6.22 0.80 -5.33
C VAL A 183 6.84 -0.33 -6.15
N GLU A 184 8.13 -0.56 -5.95
CA GLU A 184 8.87 -1.69 -6.55
C GLU A 184 9.18 -2.76 -5.47
N PRO A 185 8.96 -4.06 -5.76
CA PRO A 185 8.46 -4.62 -7.00
C PRO A 185 6.97 -4.33 -7.22
N TYR A 186 6.60 -4.17 -8.48
CA TYR A 186 5.29 -3.66 -8.87
C TYR A 186 4.14 -4.53 -8.43
N LEU A 187 3.04 -3.87 -8.07
CA LEU A 187 1.77 -4.49 -7.79
C LEU A 187 1.23 -5.14 -9.09
N PRO A 188 0.87 -6.43 -9.09
CA PRO A 188 0.27 -7.04 -10.28
C PRO A 188 -1.05 -6.33 -10.59
N VAL A 189 -1.19 -5.82 -11.81
CA VAL A 189 -2.49 -5.36 -12.30
C VAL A 189 -3.33 -6.60 -12.57
N GLN A 190 -4.41 -6.76 -11.80
CA GLN A 190 -5.35 -7.86 -11.93
C GLN A 190 -5.89 -7.90 -13.37
N ARG A 191 -5.76 -9.03 -14.07
CA ARG A 191 -6.37 -9.18 -15.40
C ARG A 191 -7.88 -9.37 -15.22
N PRO A 192 -8.72 -8.87 -16.15
CA PRO A 192 -10.16 -9.15 -16.13
C PRO A 192 -10.52 -10.66 -16.14
N ASN A 193 -9.61 -11.52 -16.62
CA ASN A 193 -9.76 -12.99 -16.63
C ASN A 193 -8.96 -13.70 -15.55
N ASP A 194 -8.17 -12.99 -14.75
CA ASP A 194 -7.74 -13.55 -13.48
C ASP A 194 -8.95 -13.40 -12.58
N GLY A 195 -9.72 -14.47 -12.40
CA GLY A 195 -10.77 -14.49 -11.38
C GLY A 195 -10.21 -13.98 -10.04
N PRO A 196 -11.07 -13.56 -9.08
CA PRO A 196 -10.58 -13.24 -7.75
C PRO A 196 -9.65 -14.38 -7.32
N SER A 197 -8.35 -14.09 -7.16
CA SER A 197 -7.38 -15.09 -6.72
C SER A 197 -7.60 -15.33 -5.23
N TYR A 198 -8.77 -15.87 -4.94
CA TYR A 198 -9.13 -16.62 -3.76
C TYR A 198 -9.24 -18.04 -4.30
N GLY A 199 -8.24 -18.84 -3.94
CA GLY A 199 -8.15 -20.23 -4.36
C GLY A 199 -9.48 -20.95 -4.18
N LYS A 200 -9.83 -21.75 -5.19
CA LYS A 200 -10.84 -22.78 -5.12
C LYS A 200 -10.46 -23.81 -4.05
#